data_AF-W1XNM6-F1
#
_entry.id   AF-W1XNM6-F1
#
_cell.length_a   1.000
_cell.length_b   1.000
_cell.length_c   1.000
_cell.angle_alpha   90.00
_cell.angle_beta   90.00
_cell.angle_gamma   90.00
#
_symmetry.space_group_name_H-M   'P 1'
#
loop_
_entity.id
_entity.type
_entity.pdbx_description
1 polymer ?
#
loop_
_entity_poly.entity_id
_entity_poly.type
_entity_poly.pdbx_seq_one_letter_code
_entity_poly.pdbx_strand_id
1 'polypeptide(L)'
;LSGQILCPGFIDQHVHLIGGGGEAGPTTRTPEVALSRLTEAGVTSVVGLLGTDSISRHPESLLAKTRALNEEGISAWMLTG
;
A
#
# COMPACT_ATOMS: atom_id res chain seq x y z
N LEU A 1 8.09 -28.18 -5.57
CA LEU A 1 7.03 -27.92 -4.57
C LEU A 1 6.61 -29.25 -3.98
N SER A 2 7.10 -29.60 -2.78
CA SER A 2 6.98 -30.94 -2.17
C SER A 2 5.60 -31.20 -1.55
N GLY A 3 4.55 -31.21 -2.37
CA GLY A 3 3.16 -31.40 -1.91
C GLY A 3 2.55 -30.16 -1.23
N GLN A 4 3.22 -29.01 -1.33
CA GLN A 4 2.69 -27.73 -0.83
C GLN A 4 1.58 -27.21 -1.74
N ILE A 5 0.63 -26.47 -1.15
CA ILE A 5 -0.42 -25.79 -1.89
C ILE A 5 0.19 -24.59 -2.62
N LEU A 6 -0.02 -24.55 -3.93
CA LEU A 6 0.27 -23.37 -4.74
C LEU A 6 -1.04 -22.62 -4.97
N CYS A 7 -1.06 -21.33 -4.65
CA CYS A 7 -2.19 -20.45 -4.90
C CYS A 7 -1.75 -19.20 -5.66
N PRO A 8 -2.69 -18.49 -6.31
CA PRO A 8 -2.42 -17.14 -6.78
C PRO A 8 -2.04 -16.22 -5.63
N GLY A 9 -1.21 -15.22 -5.90
CA GLY A 9 -0.94 -14.15 -4.94
C GLY A 9 -2.19 -13.32 -4.67
N PHE A 10 -2.31 -12.80 -3.45
CA PHE A 10 -3.47 -12.02 -3.05
C PHE A 10 -3.46 -10.63 -3.67
N ILE A 11 -4.67 -10.15 -3.95
CA ILE A 11 -4.92 -8.80 -4.44
C ILE A 11 -5.59 -8.03 -3.30
N ASP A 12 -4.87 -7.05 -2.73
CA ASP A 12 -5.43 -6.13 -1.76
C ASP A 12 -5.81 -4.82 -2.45
N GLN A 13 -7.10 -4.51 -2.49
CA GLN A 13 -7.62 -3.37 -3.25
C GLN A 13 -7.75 -2.09 -2.42
N HIS A 14 -7.36 -2.11 -1.13
CA HIS A 14 -7.62 -0.97 -0.24
C HIS A 14 -6.51 -0.80 0.80
N VAL A 15 -5.40 -0.16 0.41
CA VAL A 15 -4.27 0.08 1.33
C VAL A 15 -3.87 1.55 1.36
N HIS A 16 -3.68 2.10 2.56
CA HIS A 16 -3.03 3.40 2.73
C HIS A 16 -1.51 3.27 2.57
N LEU A 17 -1.02 3.20 1.32
CA LEU A 17 0.39 2.89 1.04
C LEU A 17 1.36 3.86 1.71
N ILE A 18 1.06 5.17 1.69
CA ILE A 18 1.88 6.20 2.34
C ILE A 18 1.53 6.42 3.81
N GLY A 19 0.69 5.56 4.39
CA GLY A 19 0.08 5.75 5.71
C GLY A 19 -1.22 6.54 5.64
N GLY A 20 -2.02 6.45 6.69
CA GLY A 20 -3.29 7.15 6.88
C GLY A 20 -3.27 7.87 8.23
N GLY A 21 -4.38 7.79 8.96
CA GLY A 21 -4.48 8.37 10.29
C GLY A 21 -4.55 9.91 10.27
N GLY A 22 -4.39 10.52 11.44
CA GLY A 22 -4.43 11.97 11.60
C GLY A 22 -5.77 12.51 12.10
N GLU A 23 -6.80 11.66 12.23
CA GLU A 23 -8.15 12.06 12.65
C GLU A 23 -8.20 12.58 14.09
N ALA A 24 -7.27 12.16 14.94
CA ALA A 24 -7.12 12.63 16.31
C ALA A 24 -5.83 13.47 16.51
N GLY A 25 -5.38 14.13 15.44
CA GLY A 25 -4.25 15.05 15.44
C GLY A 25 -2.95 14.48 14.83
N PRO A 26 -1.92 15.32 14.62
CA PRO A 26 -0.73 14.96 13.84
C PRO A 26 0.05 13.75 14.36
N THR A 27 -0.02 13.45 15.66
CA THR A 27 0.65 12.30 16.29
C THR A 27 0.00 10.96 15.97
N THR A 28 -1.22 10.96 15.42
CA THR A 28 -1.96 9.74 15.06
C THR A 28 -1.76 9.31 13.62
N ARG A 29 -0.87 9.99 12.88
CA ARG A 29 -0.49 9.62 11.51
C ARG A 29 0.30 8.32 11.53
N THR A 30 -0.12 7.35 10.73
CA THR A 30 0.59 6.07 10.60
C THR A 30 1.74 6.19 9.59
N PRO A 31 2.82 5.39 9.76
CA PRO A 31 3.93 5.37 8.82
C PRO A 31 3.52 4.76 7.48
N GLU A 32 4.40 4.94 6.49
CA GLU A 32 4.32 4.29 5.18
C GLU A 32 4.48 2.76 5.29
N VAL A 33 3.83 2.03 4.38
CA VAL A 33 3.95 0.57 4.30
C VAL A 33 5.30 0.15 3.70
N ALA A 34 5.94 -0.84 4.32
CA ALA A 34 7.11 -1.51 3.74
C ALA A 34 6.68 -2.65 2.82
N LEU A 35 7.44 -2.92 1.75
CA LEU A 35 7.21 -4.04 0.83
C LEU A 35 7.04 -5.38 1.55
N SER A 36 7.91 -5.65 2.53
CA SER A 36 7.90 -6.90 3.29
C SER A 36 6.55 -7.15 3.98
N ARG A 37 5.87 -6.10 4.44
CA ARG A 37 4.54 -6.25 5.07
C ARG A 37 3.48 -6.75 4.09
N LEU A 38 3.59 -6.39 2.81
CA LEU A 38 2.68 -6.86 1.76
C LEU A 38 3.04 -8.30 1.36
N THR A 39 4.32 -8.56 1.08
CA THR A 39 4.76 -9.86 0.55
C THR A 39 4.73 -10.99 1.58
N GLU A 40 5.07 -10.72 2.84
CA GLU A 40 4.92 -11.69 3.94
C GLU A 40 3.46 -12.05 4.21
N ALA A 41 2.53 -11.15 3.88
CA ALA A 41 1.08 -11.39 3.94
C ALA A 41 0.54 -12.11 2.68
N GLY A 42 1.39 -12.42 1.70
CA GLY A 42 0.99 -13.05 0.43
C GLY A 42 0.37 -12.10 -0.58
N VAL A 43 0.42 -10.78 -0.35
CA VAL A 43 -0.08 -9.77 -1.28
C VAL A 43 0.97 -9.56 -2.38
N THR A 44 0.58 -9.84 -3.62
CA THR A 44 1.41 -9.62 -4.80
C THR A 44 0.91 -8.46 -5.66
N SER A 45 -0.31 -8.02 -5.40
CA SER A 45 -1.00 -6.95 -6.13
C SER A 45 -1.70 -6.02 -5.16
N VAL A 46 -1.46 -4.72 -5.24
CA VAL A 46 -1.99 -3.74 -4.28
C VAL A 46 -2.57 -2.49 -4.94
N VAL A 47 -3.67 -1.97 -4.40
CA VAL A 47 -4.23 -0.67 -4.79
C VAL A 47 -4.15 0.30 -3.61
N GLY A 48 -3.38 1.38 -3.81
CA GLY A 48 -3.18 2.44 -2.84
C GLY A 48 -4.20 3.55 -2.88
N LEU A 49 -4.52 4.16 -1.74
CA LEU A 49 -5.43 5.32 -1.67
C LEU A 49 -5.15 6.24 -0.48
N LEU A 50 -5.62 7.48 -0.59
CA LEU A 50 -5.67 8.43 0.52
C LEU A 50 -6.97 8.25 1.32
N GLY A 51 -6.92 8.51 2.62
CA GLY A 51 -8.06 8.44 3.54
C GLY A 51 -8.48 9.82 4.01
N THR A 52 -8.81 9.94 5.30
CA THR A 52 -9.26 11.19 5.93
C THR A 52 -8.30 12.36 5.73
N ASP A 53 -7.00 12.14 5.94
CA ASP A 53 -5.98 13.17 5.74
C ASP A 53 -5.57 13.25 4.27
N SER A 54 -6.32 14.04 3.51
CA SER A 54 -6.03 14.41 2.10
C SER A 54 -5.47 15.82 1.94
N ILE A 55 -5.12 16.47 3.06
CA ILE A 55 -4.55 17.82 3.09
C ILE A 55 -3.04 17.75 3.31
N SER A 56 -2.58 16.92 4.25
CA SER A 56 -1.14 16.76 4.55
C SER A 56 -0.50 15.54 3.87
N ARG A 57 -1.30 14.78 3.11
CA ARG A 57 -0.86 13.69 2.23
C ARG A 57 -1.32 13.97 0.82
N HIS A 58 -0.44 13.75 -0.15
CA HIS A 58 -0.64 14.23 -1.51
C HIS A 58 -0.68 13.07 -2.52
N PRO A 59 -1.53 13.14 -3.56
CA PRO A 59 -1.59 12.14 -4.62
C PRO A 59 -0.23 11.89 -5.29
N GLU A 60 0.62 12.91 -5.42
CA GLU A 60 1.96 12.80 -5.99
C GLU A 60 2.87 11.90 -5.14
N SER A 61 2.77 11.99 -3.81
CA SER A 61 3.49 11.10 -2.89
C SER A 61 2.98 9.67 -2.99
N LEU A 62 1.66 9.48 -3.13
CA LEU A 62 1.06 8.16 -3.33
C LEU A 62 1.50 7.55 -4.68
N LEU A 63 1.60 8.36 -5.74
CA LEU A 63 2.09 7.93 -7.04
C LEU A 63 3.57 7.50 -6.98
N ALA A 64 4.40 8.28 -6.28
CA ALA A 64 5.80 7.94 -6.08
C ALA A 64 5.95 6.59 -5.36
N LYS A 65 5.19 6.36 -4.27
CA LYS A 65 5.20 5.07 -3.56
C LYS A 65 4.70 3.93 -4.43
N THR A 66 3.63 4.15 -5.20
CA THR A 66 3.09 3.15 -6.13
C THR A 66 4.13 2.73 -7.16
N ARG A 67 4.89 3.69 -7.72
CA ARG A 67 6.00 3.38 -8.66
C ARG A 67 7.14 2.64 -7.99
N ALA A 68 7.55 3.06 -6.79
CA ALA A 68 8.59 2.37 -6.03
C ALA A 68 8.23 0.89 -5.76
N LEU A 69 6.99 0.59 -5.37
CA LEU A 69 6.54 -0.79 -5.16
C LEU A 69 6.54 -1.62 -6.45
N ASN A 70 6.25 -0.99 -7.60
CA ASN A 70 6.39 -1.65 -8.91
C ASN A 70 7.86 -1.96 -9.22
N GLU A 71 8.79 -1.04 -8.93
CA GLU A 71 10.24 -1.28 -9.10
C GLU A 71 10.77 -2.35 -8.14
N GLU A 72 10.21 -2.43 -6.93
CA GLU A 72 10.54 -3.42 -5.91
C GLU A 72 9.97 -4.83 -6.20
N GLY A 73 9.08 -4.96 -7.19
CA GLY A 73 8.70 -6.25 -7.76
C GLY A 73 7.27 -6.74 -7.47
N ILE A 74 6.37 -5.91 -6.94
CA ILE A 74 4.94 -6.23 -6.85
C ILE A 74 4.12 -5.41 -7.84
N SER A 75 2.92 -5.84 -8.18
CA SER A 75 2.03 -5.03 -9.01
C SER A 75 1.30 -4.00 -8.13
N ALA A 76 1.48 -2.70 -8.40
CA ALA A 76 0.89 -1.64 -7.60
C ALA A 76 0.14 -0.61 -8.45
N TRP A 77 -1.05 -0.22 -8.00
CA TRP A 77 -1.88 0.84 -8.57
C TRP A 77 -2.30 1.83 -7.48
N MET A 78 -2.94 2.93 -7.87
CA MET A 78 -3.53 3.89 -6.92
C MET A 78 -4.86 4.46 -7.39
N LEU A 79 -5.68 4.90 -6.44
CA LEU A 79 -6.87 5.72 -6.66
C LEU A 79 -6.51 7.20 -6.46
N THR A 80 -6.91 8.05 -7.41
CA THR A 80 -6.67 9.50 -7.33
C THR A 80 -7.77 10.27 -6.60
N GLY A 81 -8.97 9.68 -6.51
CA GLY A 81 -10.22 10.42 -6.30
C GLY A 81 -10.83 10.87 -7.61
#